data_AF-A0A7I0HSJ0-F1
#
_entry.id   AF-A0A7I0HSJ0-F1
#
_cell.length_a   1.000
_cell.length_b   1.000
_cell.length_c   1.000
_cell.angle_alpha   90.00
_cell.angle_beta   90.00
_cell.angle_gamma   90.00
#
_symmetry.space_group_name_H-M   'P 1'
#
loop_
_entity.id
_entity.type
_entity.pdbx_description
1 polymer ?
#
loop_
_entity_poly.entity_id
_entity_poly.type
_entity_poly.pdbx_seq_one_letter_code
_entity_poly.pdbx_strand_id
1 'polypeptide(L)'
;MIFILIRETHVELPEVGKRCIDRLPLVSNATIEKLFLHCDQMGLSRISGNGTDSIFVRTSDLSSVKNGLKDFFKIQTPLKITEQFVIFEQELGE
;
A
#
# COMPACT_ATOMS: atom_id res chain seq x y z
N MET A 1 2.87 12.50 -18.83
CA MET A 1 2.30 11.45 -17.95
C MET A 1 3.30 11.11 -16.87
N ILE A 2 2.85 10.94 -15.64
CA ILE A 2 3.65 10.51 -14.51
C ILE A 2 2.92 9.38 -13.79
N PHE A 3 3.67 8.39 -13.34
CA PHE A 3 3.18 7.26 -12.55
C PHE A 3 3.61 7.46 -11.11
N ILE A 4 2.71 7.22 -10.17
CA ILE A 4 2.97 7.43 -8.75
C ILE A 4 2.66 6.13 -8.00
N LEU A 5 3.64 5.63 -7.23
CA LEU A 5 3.40 4.55 -6.29
C LEU A 5 2.78 5.12 -5.02
N ILE A 6 1.57 4.68 -4.71
CA ILE A 6 0.82 5.07 -3.53
C ILE A 6 0.77 3.89 -2.56
N ARG A 7 1.09 4.13 -1.30
CA ARG A 7 0.77 3.20 -0.21
C ARG A 7 -0.63 3.50 0.30
N GLU A 8 -1.51 2.53 0.24
CA GLU A 8 -2.82 2.58 0.86
C GLU A 8 -2.83 1.82 2.18
N THR A 9 -3.17 2.51 3.28
CA THR A 9 -3.41 1.88 4.57
C THR A 9 -4.89 1.57 4.71
N HIS A 10 -5.19 0.30 4.94
CA HIS A 10 -6.54 -0.19 5.12
C HIS A 10 -6.76 -0.66 6.54
N VAL A 11 -7.94 -0.34 7.06
CA VAL A 11 -8.47 -0.86 8.30
C VAL A 11 -9.66 -1.76 7.98
N GLU A 12 -9.69 -2.92 8.60
CA GLU A 12 -10.83 -3.84 8.56
C GLU A 12 -11.38 -4.04 9.97
N LEU A 13 -12.69 -3.81 10.08
CA LEU A 13 -13.49 -3.97 11.29
C LEU A 13 -14.65 -4.94 10.99
N PRO A 14 -15.08 -5.79 11.94
CA PRO A 14 -16.09 -6.82 11.69
C PRO A 14 -17.41 -6.31 11.12
N GLU A 15 -17.87 -5.14 11.57
CA GLU A 15 -19.19 -4.59 11.21
C GLU A 15 -19.15 -3.61 10.03
N VAL A 16 -17.97 -3.06 9.71
CA VAL A 16 -17.79 -2.00 8.70
C VAL A 16 -17.10 -2.54 7.43
N GLY A 17 -16.43 -3.69 7.55
CA GLY A 17 -15.59 -4.26 6.51
C GLY A 17 -14.27 -3.52 6.33
N LYS A 18 -13.59 -3.79 5.22
CA LYS A 18 -12.31 -3.16 4.85
C LYS A 18 -12.53 -1.77 4.26
N ARG A 19 -11.80 -0.77 4.76
CA ARG A 19 -11.82 0.62 4.28
C ARG A 19 -10.40 1.17 4.18
N CYS A 20 -10.13 1.93 3.12
CA CYS A 20 -8.90 2.70 2.99
C CYS A 20 -9.00 3.95 3.86
N ILE A 21 -8.05 4.13 4.78
CA ILE A 21 -8.03 5.25 5.73
C ILE A 21 -6.92 6.27 5.43
N ASP A 22 -5.92 5.88 4.65
CA ASP A 22 -4.78 6.73 4.30
C ASP A 22 -4.21 6.34 2.94
N ARG A 23 -3.75 7.35 2.20
CA ARG A 23 -3.06 7.22 0.92
C ARG A 23 -1.81 8.09 0.96
N LEU A 24 -0.64 7.46 0.96
CA LEU A 24 0.64 8.15 1.00
C LEU A 24 1.40 7.94 -0.31
N PRO A 25 1.68 9.00 -1.08
CA PRO A 25 2.60 8.93 -2.21
C PRO A 25 4.01 8.63 -1.74
N LEU A 26 4.65 7.63 -2.35
CA LEU A 26 6.01 7.22 -1.99
C LEU A 26 7.05 7.69 -3.01
N VAL A 27 6.77 7.45 -4.28
CA VAL A 27 7.68 7.77 -5.37
C VAL A 27 6.89 8.01 -6.65
N SER A 28 7.39 8.90 -7.50
CA SER A 28 6.84 9.15 -8.82
C SER A 28 7.91 8.95 -9.90
N ASN A 29 7.54 8.37 -11.02
CA ASN A 29 8.43 8.18 -12.18
C ASN A 29 7.71 8.45 -13.49
N ALA A 30 8.46 8.84 -14.51
CA ALA A 30 7.95 9.06 -15.85
C ALA A 30 7.60 7.75 -16.59
N THR A 31 8.09 6.60 -16.11
CA THR A 31 7.80 5.28 -16.70
C THR A 31 7.44 4.27 -15.63
N ILE A 32 6.58 3.33 -15.97
CA ILE A 32 6.08 2.32 -15.04
C ILE A 32 7.15 1.27 -14.68
N GLU A 33 8.06 0.98 -15.60
CA GLU A 33 9.16 0.02 -15.39
C GLU A 33 10.10 0.49 -14.28
N LYS A 34 10.34 1.80 -14.18
CA LYS A 34 11.13 2.38 -13.09
C LYS A 34 10.42 2.27 -11.75
N LEU A 35 9.09 2.37 -11.71
CA LEU A 35 8.33 2.08 -10.50
C LEU A 35 8.43 0.61 -10.11
N PHE A 36 8.31 -0.31 -11.07
CA PHE A 36 8.43 -1.74 -10.80
C PHE A 36 9.80 -2.10 -10.23
N LEU A 37 10.87 -1.57 -10.82
CA LEU A 37 12.22 -1.76 -10.29
C LEU A 37 12.34 -1.21 -8.85
N HIS A 38 11.72 -0.06 -8.57
CA HIS A 38 11.69 0.49 -7.22
C HIS A 38 10.91 -0.39 -6.24
N CYS A 39 9.77 -0.94 -6.64
CA CYS A 39 8.99 -1.88 -5.84
C CYS A 39 9.82 -3.12 -5.48
N ASP A 40 10.55 -3.67 -6.45
CA ASP A 40 11.43 -4.83 -6.23
C ASP A 40 12.55 -4.50 -5.22
N GLN A 41 13.19 -3.33 -5.36
CA GLN A 41 14.21 -2.86 -4.43
C GLN A 41 13.68 -2.62 -3.01
N MET A 42 12.41 -2.22 -2.86
CA MET A 42 11.74 -2.04 -1.57
C MET A 42 11.30 -3.37 -0.92
N GLY A 43 11.47 -4.50 -1.60
CA GLY A 43 10.96 -5.79 -1.13
C GLY A 43 9.44 -5.85 -1.14
N LEU A 44 8.83 -5.34 -2.22
CA LEU A 44 7.40 -5.47 -2.49
C LEU A 44 7.17 -6.58 -3.50
N SER A 45 6.17 -7.42 -3.25
CA SER A 45 5.75 -8.49 -4.16
C SER A 45 4.44 -8.10 -4.83
N ARG A 46 4.38 -8.25 -6.16
CA ARG A 46 3.15 -8.07 -6.92
C ARG A 46 2.21 -9.26 -6.69
N ILE A 47 0.97 -8.97 -6.33
CA ILE A 47 -0.05 -10.01 -6.05
C ILE A 47 -1.18 -10.03 -7.09
N SER A 48 -1.30 -8.98 -7.90
CA SER A 48 -2.29 -8.86 -8.96
C SER A 48 -1.84 -7.81 -9.99
N GLY A 49 -2.38 -7.89 -11.20
CA GLY A 49 -2.18 -6.93 -12.29
C GLY A 49 -0.83 -7.02 -12.99
N ASN A 50 -0.74 -6.40 -14.18
CA ASN A 50 0.45 -6.45 -15.03
C ASN A 50 1.01 -5.06 -15.35
N GLY A 51 0.19 -4.02 -15.24
CA GLY A 51 0.51 -2.63 -15.54
C GLY A 51 0.13 -1.73 -14.37
N THR A 52 -0.65 -0.68 -14.63
CA THR A 52 -1.10 0.26 -13.60
C THR A 52 -2.25 -0.26 -12.75
N ASP A 53 -2.86 -1.35 -13.17
CA ASP A 53 -3.73 -2.21 -12.36
C ASP A 53 -2.95 -3.07 -11.34
N SER A 54 -1.62 -2.97 -11.29
CA SER A 54 -0.80 -3.77 -10.39
C SER A 54 -1.03 -3.41 -8.92
N ILE A 55 -1.20 -4.44 -8.10
CA ILE A 55 -1.29 -4.33 -6.65
C ILE A 55 -0.08 -5.06 -6.06
N PHE A 56 0.63 -4.38 -5.17
CA PHE A 56 1.79 -4.92 -4.46
C PHE A 56 1.52 -4.99 -2.96
N VAL A 57 2.21 -5.91 -2.30
CA VAL A 57 2.25 -6.03 -0.84
C VAL A 57 3.70 -6.12 -0.39
N ARG A 58 3.96 -5.75 0.86
CA ARG A 58 5.28 -5.91 1.46
C ARG A 58 5.56 -7.40 1.70
N THR A 59 6.74 -7.87 1.34
CA THR A 59 7.14 -9.27 1.60
C THR A 59 7.39 -9.54 3.09
N SER A 60 7.88 -8.53 3.83
CA SER A 60 8.14 -8.67 5.26
C SER A 60 6.84 -8.64 6.09
N ASP A 61 6.72 -9.55 7.04
CA ASP A 61 5.61 -9.57 7.99
C ASP A 61 5.77 -8.48 9.07
N LEU A 62 4.81 -7.57 9.14
CA LEU A 62 4.76 -6.49 10.15
C LEU A 62 3.83 -6.81 11.32
N SER A 63 3.39 -8.06 11.48
CA SER A 63 2.44 -8.47 12.53
C SER A 63 2.94 -8.14 13.93
N SER A 64 4.24 -8.31 14.20
CA SER A 64 4.83 -7.94 15.50
C SER A 64 4.67 -6.44 15.81
N VAL A 65 4.98 -5.56 14.85
CA VAL A 65 4.84 -4.11 15.00
C VAL A 65 3.37 -3.73 15.18
N LYS A 66 2.47 -4.32 14.39
CA LYS A 66 1.02 -4.07 14.49
C LYS A 66 0.46 -4.48 15.84
N ASN A 67 0.90 -5.61 16.39
CA ASN A 67 0.47 -6.07 17.70
C ASN A 67 1.00 -5.15 18.81
N GLY A 68 2.27 -4.73 18.75
CA GLY A 68 2.82 -3.76 19.69
C GLY A 68 2.07 -2.42 19.70
N LEU A 69 1.62 -1.94 18.53
CA LEU A 69 0.80 -0.73 18.46
C LEU A 69 -0.61 -0.94 19.04
N LYS A 70 -1.25 -2.09 18.80
CA LYS A 70 -2.55 -2.40 19.42
C LYS A 70 -2.49 -2.39 20.94
N ASP A 71 -1.45 -3.01 21.48
CA ASP A 71 -1.23 -3.08 22.93
C ASP A 71 -0.98 -1.68 23.50
N PHE A 72 -0.15 -0.87 22.83
CA PHE A 72 0.15 0.50 23.21
C PHE A 72 -1.12 1.39 23.25
N PHE A 73 -1.95 1.32 22.21
CA PHE A 73 -3.19 2.09 22.11
C PHE A 73 -4.39 1.44 22.84
N LYS A 74 -4.20 0.29 23.52
CA LYS A 74 -5.24 -0.46 24.25
C LYS A 74 -6.47 -0.76 23.39
N ILE A 75 -6.26 -1.10 22.12
CA ILE A 75 -7.34 -1.40 21.17
C ILE A 75 -7.91 -2.79 21.48
N GLN A 76 -9.12 -2.86 22.04
CA GLN A 76 -9.77 -4.12 22.42
C GLN A 76 -10.54 -4.81 21.28
N THR A 77 -10.97 -4.06 20.28
CA THR A 77 -11.76 -4.59 19.16
C THR A 77 -10.85 -5.30 18.14
N PRO A 78 -11.29 -6.41 17.51
CA PRO A 78 -10.56 -7.00 16.39
C PRO A 78 -10.42 -5.97 15.25
N LEU A 79 -9.24 -5.39 15.15
CA LEU A 79 -8.83 -4.43 14.14
C LEU A 79 -7.75 -5.08 13.28
N LYS A 80 -7.95 -5.19 11.98
CA LYS A 80 -6.88 -5.62 11.07
C LYS A 80 -6.40 -4.45 10.24
N ILE A 81 -5.13 -4.09 10.40
CA ILE A 81 -4.47 -3.06 9.60
C ILE A 81 -3.70 -3.77 8.49
N THR A 82 -3.93 -3.39 7.24
CA THR A 82 -3.22 -3.90 6.08
C THR A 82 -2.68 -2.76 5.24
N GLU A 83 -1.54 -2.97 4.61
CA GLU A 83 -0.98 -2.04 3.63
C GLU A 83 -1.02 -2.73 2.27
N GLN A 84 -1.34 -1.97 1.24
CA GLN A 84 -1.15 -2.36 -0.16
C GLN A 84 -0.54 -1.19 -0.91
N PHE A 85 0.15 -1.47 -2.00
CA PHE A 85 0.76 -0.44 -2.83
C PHE A 85 0.16 -0.53 -4.23
N VAL A 86 -0.30 0.61 -4.74
CA VAL A 86 -1.03 0.73 -6.01
C VAL A 86 -0.37 1.81 -6.85
N ILE A 87 -0.56 1.74 -8.17
CA ILE A 87 0.00 2.72 -9.10
C ILE A 87 -1.11 3.64 -9.58
N PHE A 88 -0.87 4.95 -9.46
CA PHE A 88 -1.75 5.98 -9.98
C PHE A 88 -1.11 6.58 -11.23
N GLU A 89 -1.90 6.75 -12.27
CA GLU A 89 -1.53 7.50 -13.47
C GLU A 89 -2.02 8.94 -13.32
N GLN A 90 -1.15 9.89 -13.64
CA GLN A 90 -1.52 11.29 -13.73
C GLN A 90 -1.00 11.88 -15.05
N GLU A 91 -1.91 12.49 -15.79
CA GLU A 91 -1.55 13.33 -16.94
C GLU A 91 -0.93 14.63 -16.42
N LEU A 92 0.23 14.99 -16.99
CA LEU A 92 0.79 16.32 -16.77
C LEU A 92 0.05 17.21 -17.77
N GLY A 93 -0.73 18.17 -17.28
CA GLY A 93 -1.39 19.16 -18.15
C GLY A 93 -0.35 19.93 -18.96
N GLU A 94 -0.78 20.45 -20.12
CA GLU A 94 0.00 21.36 -20.97
C GLU A 94 0.41 22.64 -20.24
#